data_AF-A0A412G1Z7-F1
#
_entry.id   AF-A0A412G1Z7-F1
#
_cell.length_a   1.000
_cell.length_b   1.000
_cell.length_c   1.000
_cell.angle_alpha   90.00
_cell.angle_beta   90.00
_cell.angle_gamma   90.00
#
_symmetry.space_group_name_H-M   'P 1'
#
loop_
_entity.id
_entity.type
_entity.pdbx_description
1 polymer ?
#
loop_
_entity_poly.entity_id
_entity_poly.type
_entity_poly.pdbx_seq_one_letter_code
_entity_poly.pdbx_strand_id
1 'polypeptide(L)'
;MSALGQSHFVEDTPEVRNWLDNMFQHLDKSKIPHGLLRDYAFELADLDIYNGKELNDSNYVDRVAFENLLRTVRSSSVGAKPFNAEEVLATQHSLSGRGKGIIGVVLYQYSYIREDALSSHLIRYENEQVFDNEVNGVWQNRYLLCFIATLPVRCLSTMLMTMGT
;
A
#
# COMPACT_ATOMS: atom_id res chain seq x y z
N MET A 1 17.08 4.93 28.31
CA MET A 1 16.57 3.72 27.64
C MET A 1 15.05 3.80 27.72
N SER A 2 14.39 4.32 26.67
CA SER A 2 12.93 4.36 26.62
C SER A 2 12.42 3.09 25.96
N ALA A 3 11.57 2.37 26.69
CA ALA A 3 10.73 1.33 26.13
C ALA A 3 9.71 1.99 25.19
N LEU A 4 10.07 2.09 23.91
CA LEU A 4 9.08 2.22 22.85
C LEU A 4 8.41 0.85 22.77
N GLY A 5 7.24 0.72 23.39
CA GLY A 5 6.39 -0.44 23.18
C GLY A 5 6.20 -0.62 21.68
N GLN A 6 6.55 -1.79 21.15
CA GLN A 6 6.23 -2.16 19.79
C GLN A 6 4.73 -2.03 19.63
N SER A 7 4.27 -1.03 18.87
CA SER A 7 2.91 -1.06 18.38
C SER A 7 2.87 -2.26 17.42
N HIS A 8 2.20 -3.33 17.86
CA HIS A 8 2.00 -4.49 17.00
C HIS A 8 0.88 -4.12 16.05
N PHE A 9 1.25 -3.60 14.89
CA PHE A 9 0.31 -3.36 13.81
C PHE A 9 -0.32 -4.68 13.36
N VAL A 10 -1.62 -4.66 13.07
CA VAL A 10 -2.35 -5.86 12.62
C VAL A 10 -1.71 -6.44 11.37
N GLU A 11 -1.29 -5.57 10.44
CA GLU A 11 -0.58 -5.99 9.23
C GLU A 11 0.78 -6.64 9.56
N ASP A 12 1.45 -6.32 10.67
CA ASP A 12 2.75 -6.89 11.03
C ASP A 12 2.63 -8.08 11.99
N THR A 13 1.41 -8.57 12.25
CA THR A 13 1.22 -9.78 13.07
C THR A 13 1.93 -10.98 12.43
N PRO A 14 2.69 -11.78 13.22
CA PRO A 14 3.43 -12.92 12.69
C PRO A 14 2.54 -13.89 11.90
N GLU A 15 1.30 -14.09 12.32
CA GLU A 15 0.35 -15.00 11.69
C GLU A 15 0.05 -14.56 10.25
N VAL A 16 -0.33 -13.28 10.06
CA VAL A 16 -0.64 -12.71 8.74
C VAL A 16 0.61 -12.69 7.86
N ARG A 17 1.75 -12.28 8.42
CA ARG A 17 3.01 -12.19 7.67
C ARG A 17 3.49 -13.56 7.22
N ASN A 18 3.51 -14.54 8.11
CA ASN A 18 3.89 -15.90 7.76
C ASN A 18 2.97 -16.50 6.71
N TRP A 19 1.66 -16.22 6.77
CA TRP A 19 0.72 -16.69 5.75
C TRP A 19 1.04 -16.08 4.37
N LEU A 20 1.20 -14.77 4.28
CA LEU A 20 1.57 -14.08 3.04
C LEU A 20 2.94 -14.52 2.50
N ASP A 21 3.94 -14.61 3.38
CA ASP A 21 5.27 -15.07 3.00
C ASP A 21 5.25 -16.50 2.48
N ASN A 22 4.49 -17.39 3.11
CA ASN A 22 4.34 -18.77 2.65
C ASN A 22 3.63 -18.84 1.29
N MET A 23 2.53 -18.10 1.11
CA MET A 23 1.77 -18.09 -0.14
C MET A 23 2.61 -17.63 -1.33
N PHE A 24 3.50 -16.65 -1.13
CA PHE A 24 4.31 -16.05 -2.19
C PHE A 24 5.79 -16.44 -2.15
N GLN A 25 6.18 -17.47 -1.39
CA GLN A 25 7.58 -17.85 -1.19
C GLN A 25 8.30 -18.25 -2.48
N HIS A 26 7.56 -18.78 -3.46
CA HIS A 26 8.10 -19.29 -4.72
C HIS A 26 8.10 -18.25 -5.85
N LEU A 27 7.76 -17.00 -5.54
CA LEU A 27 7.91 -15.90 -6.48
C LEU A 27 9.32 -15.34 -6.40
N ASP A 28 9.93 -15.09 -7.55
CA ASP A 28 11.11 -14.25 -7.64
C ASP A 28 10.73 -12.79 -7.38
N LYS A 29 10.83 -12.40 -6.11
CA LYS A 29 10.52 -11.04 -5.63
C LYS A 29 11.41 -9.98 -6.29
N SER A 30 12.56 -10.33 -6.87
CA SER A 30 13.42 -9.39 -7.61
C SER A 30 12.82 -8.95 -8.95
N LYS A 31 11.86 -9.71 -9.49
CA LYS A 31 11.15 -9.40 -10.73
C LYS A 31 9.96 -8.48 -10.53
N ILE A 32 9.59 -8.17 -9.29
CA ILE A 32 8.48 -7.28 -8.96
C ILE A 32 8.93 -5.83 -9.18
N PRO A 33 8.38 -5.11 -10.17
CA PRO A 33 8.70 -3.70 -10.36
C PRO A 33 8.45 -2.88 -9.09
N HIS A 34 9.40 -1.99 -8.77
CA HIS A 34 9.37 -1.10 -7.61
C HIS A 34 9.33 -1.80 -6.23
N GLY A 35 9.35 -3.14 -6.17
CA GLY A 35 9.35 -3.91 -4.93
C GLY A 35 8.05 -3.82 -4.12
N LEU A 36 6.96 -3.33 -4.73
CA LEU A 36 5.63 -3.23 -4.11
C LEU A 36 4.66 -4.12 -4.88
N LEU A 37 4.03 -5.07 -4.19
CA LEU A 37 3.04 -5.99 -4.75
C LEU A 37 1.73 -5.89 -3.96
N ARG A 38 0.65 -5.45 -4.63
CA ARG A 38 -0.68 -5.30 -4.01
C ARG A 38 -1.18 -6.62 -3.44
N ASP A 39 -1.02 -7.72 -4.17
CA ASP A 39 -1.49 -9.05 -3.74
C ASP A 39 -0.75 -9.58 -2.50
N TYR A 40 0.43 -9.02 -2.21
CA TYR A 40 1.23 -9.30 -1.01
C TYR A 40 0.90 -8.33 0.14
N ALA A 41 0.06 -7.34 -0.09
CA ALA A 41 -0.35 -6.38 0.93
C ALA A 41 -1.41 -6.99 1.85
N PHE A 42 -1.35 -6.59 3.11
CA PHE A 42 -2.50 -6.61 3.99
C PHE A 42 -3.29 -5.34 3.70
N GLU A 43 -4.40 -5.50 3.01
CA GLU A 43 -5.16 -4.38 2.45
C GLU A 43 -6.05 -3.73 3.51
N LEU A 44 -5.62 -2.58 4.03
CA LEU A 44 -6.42 -1.72 4.91
C LEU A 44 -7.19 -0.64 4.14
N ALA A 45 -6.74 -0.34 2.92
CA ALA A 45 -7.37 0.56 1.97
C ALA A 45 -7.23 -0.01 0.56
N ASP A 46 -8.32 -0.02 -0.19
CA ASP A 46 -8.32 -0.43 -1.60
C ASP A 46 -7.50 0.56 -2.43
N LEU A 47 -6.40 0.09 -3.03
CA LEU A 47 -5.49 0.94 -3.79
C LEU A 47 -6.06 1.34 -5.17
N ASP A 48 -7.07 0.65 -5.68
CA ASP A 48 -7.59 0.83 -7.04
C ASP A 48 -8.47 2.07 -7.16
N ILE A 49 -9.16 2.44 -6.09
CA ILE A 49 -10.02 3.63 -6.03
C ILE A 49 -9.22 4.94 -5.91
N TYR A 50 -7.93 4.85 -5.57
CA TYR A 50 -7.02 5.98 -5.37
C TYR A 50 -6.02 6.18 -6.53
N ASN A 51 -6.49 5.95 -7.75
CA ASN A 51 -5.67 5.97 -8.97
C ASN A 51 -5.46 7.37 -9.60
N GLY A 52 -6.00 8.42 -8.99
CA GLY A 52 -5.86 9.81 -9.44
C GLY A 52 -6.65 10.20 -10.71
N LYS A 53 -7.54 9.34 -11.22
CA LYS A 53 -8.33 9.63 -12.43
C LYS A 53 -9.62 10.40 -12.16
N GLU A 54 -10.33 10.04 -11.09
CA GLU A 54 -11.63 10.64 -10.74
C GLU A 54 -11.70 10.88 -9.23
N LEU A 55 -12.42 11.92 -8.80
CA LEU A 55 -12.76 12.14 -7.40
C LEU A 55 -14.24 11.79 -7.21
N ASN A 56 -14.54 10.95 -6.23
CA ASN A 56 -15.89 10.51 -5.89
C ASN A 56 -16.05 10.33 -4.37
N ASP A 57 -17.29 10.11 -3.94
CA ASP A 57 -17.63 9.99 -2.51
C ASP A 57 -16.88 8.85 -1.79
N SER A 58 -16.40 7.85 -2.53
CA SER A 58 -15.68 6.70 -2.00
C SER A 58 -14.17 6.88 -1.93
N ASN A 59 -13.59 7.90 -2.59
CA ASN A 59 -12.13 8.13 -2.62
C ASN A 59 -11.68 9.45 -1.99
N TYR A 60 -12.53 10.06 -1.17
CA TYR A 60 -12.11 11.12 -0.26
C TYR A 60 -11.15 10.58 0.80
N VAL A 61 -9.98 11.21 0.91
CA VAL A 61 -8.97 10.85 1.91
C VAL A 61 -9.13 11.74 3.14
N ASP A 62 -9.66 11.15 4.21
CA ASP A 62 -9.54 11.70 5.56
C ASP A 62 -8.28 11.15 6.26
N ARG A 63 -8.12 11.46 7.55
CA ARG A 63 -6.95 11.02 8.32
C ARG A 63 -6.86 9.50 8.42
N VAL A 64 -7.98 8.80 8.58
CA VAL A 64 -8.00 7.34 8.75
C VAL A 64 -7.70 6.68 7.42
N ALA A 65 -8.31 7.15 6.34
CA ALA A 65 -8.00 6.70 4.99
C ALA A 65 -6.51 6.92 4.63
N PHE A 66 -5.94 8.07 5.00
CA PHE A 66 -4.53 8.36 4.77
C PHE A 66 -3.60 7.41 5.54
N GLU A 67 -3.90 7.14 6.82
CA GLU A 67 -3.17 6.15 7.61
C GLU A 67 -3.26 4.76 6.98
N ASN A 68 -4.46 4.31 6.61
CA ASN A 68 -4.67 2.99 5.99
C ASN A 68 -3.95 2.87 4.64
N LEU A 69 -3.89 3.94 3.86
CA LEU A 69 -3.12 3.98 2.61
C LEU A 69 -1.63 3.81 2.86
N LEU A 70 -1.06 4.59 3.79
CA LEU A 70 0.35 4.46 4.17
C LEU A 70 0.69 3.04 4.65
N ARG A 71 -0.18 2.47 5.49
CA ARG A 71 0.00 1.12 6.03
C ARG A 71 -0.13 0.04 4.96
N THR A 72 -1.09 0.17 4.04
CA THR A 72 -1.25 -0.75 2.90
C THR A 72 -0.04 -0.70 1.97
N VAL A 73 0.43 0.50 1.59
CA VAL A 73 1.65 0.66 0.76
C VAL A 73 2.87 0.04 1.45
N ARG A 74 3.08 0.33 2.73
CA ARG A 74 4.16 -0.27 3.52
C ARG A 74 4.04 -1.80 3.55
N SER A 75 2.83 -2.31 3.75
CA SER A 75 2.57 -3.74 3.75
C SER A 75 2.87 -4.40 2.40
N SER A 76 2.61 -3.73 1.28
CA SER A 76 2.84 -4.25 -0.07
C SER A 76 4.31 -4.49 -0.40
N SER A 77 5.25 -3.93 0.38
CA SER A 77 6.67 -4.13 0.14
C SER A 77 7.10 -5.57 0.39
N VAL A 78 7.62 -6.19 -0.66
CA VAL A 78 8.22 -7.55 -0.66
C VAL A 78 9.69 -7.53 -0.24
N GLY A 79 10.27 -6.36 -0.02
CA GLY A 79 11.65 -6.15 0.42
C GLY A 79 11.73 -5.20 1.61
N ALA A 80 12.70 -4.28 1.59
CA ALA A 80 12.82 -3.25 2.62
C ALA A 80 11.57 -2.36 2.63
N LYS A 81 11.07 -2.05 3.83
CA LYS A 81 9.92 -1.17 3.98
C LYS A 81 10.31 0.26 3.54
N PRO A 82 9.53 0.91 2.66
CA PRO A 82 9.93 2.17 2.03
C PRO A 82 9.94 3.37 2.99
N PHE A 83 9.17 3.30 4.09
CA PHE A 83 9.07 4.33 5.12
C PHE A 83 8.49 3.76 6.42
N ASN A 84 8.53 4.56 7.49
CA ASN A 84 7.81 4.30 8.74
C ASN A 84 6.50 5.11 8.78
N ALA A 85 5.35 4.43 8.78
CA ALA A 85 4.04 5.08 8.77
C ALA A 85 3.79 5.92 10.04
N GLU A 86 4.27 5.48 11.21
CA GLU A 86 4.13 6.24 12.46
C GLU A 86 4.88 7.56 12.41
N GLU A 87 6.08 7.54 11.85
CA GLU A 87 6.91 8.74 11.74
C GLU A 87 6.27 9.78 10.82
N VAL A 88 5.70 9.33 9.70
CA VAL A 88 4.95 10.19 8.76
C VAL A 88 3.72 10.79 9.46
N LEU A 89 2.94 9.98 10.17
CA LEU A 89 1.73 10.44 10.88
C LEU A 89 2.07 11.35 12.07
N ALA A 90 3.15 11.07 12.81
CA ALA A 90 3.64 11.89 13.91
C ALA A 90 4.14 13.25 13.40
N THR A 91 4.83 13.26 12.25
CA THR A 91 5.26 14.50 11.59
C THR A 91 4.06 15.32 11.11
N GLN A 92 3.06 14.68 10.50
CA GLN A 92 1.82 15.36 10.12
C GLN A 92 1.13 15.97 11.34
N HIS A 93 1.06 15.23 12.46
CA HIS A 93 0.48 15.73 13.69
C HIS A 93 1.27 16.90 14.29
N SER A 94 2.61 16.84 14.31
CA SER A 94 3.45 17.90 14.90
C SER A 94 3.41 19.21 14.12
N LEU A 95 3.19 19.14 12.80
CA LEU A 95 3.01 20.31 11.95
C LEU A 95 1.62 20.95 12.08
N SER A 96 0.69 20.28 12.78
CA SER A 96 -0.69 20.73 12.92
C SER A 96 -0.75 21.94 13.84
N GLY A 97 -1.40 23.02 13.38
CA GLY A 97 -1.50 24.24 14.16
C GLY A 97 -2.57 25.17 13.60
N ARG A 98 -3.01 26.12 14.44
CA ARG A 98 -4.02 27.11 14.04
C ARG A 98 -3.52 27.90 12.83
N GLY A 99 -4.35 28.01 11.79
CA GLY A 99 -4.02 28.70 10.55
C GLY A 99 -3.09 27.95 9.59
N LYS A 100 -2.75 26.68 9.87
CA LYS A 100 -1.93 25.82 8.99
C LYS A 100 -2.79 24.72 8.36
N GLY A 101 -2.71 24.60 7.04
CA GLY A 101 -3.21 23.44 6.30
C GLY A 101 -2.05 22.48 6.00
N ILE A 102 -2.15 21.23 6.41
CA ILE A 102 -1.17 20.18 6.11
C ILE A 102 -1.72 19.28 5.01
N ILE A 103 -0.93 19.11 3.97
CA ILE A 103 -1.24 18.22 2.86
C ILE A 103 -0.28 17.03 2.96
N GLY A 104 -0.83 15.84 3.23
CA GLY A 104 -0.11 14.59 3.04
C GLY A 104 -0.22 14.16 1.57
N VAL A 105 0.79 13.53 1.00
CA VAL A 105 0.70 13.00 -0.37
C VAL A 105 1.19 11.57 -0.35
N VAL A 106 0.37 10.65 -0.85
CA VAL A 106 0.79 9.27 -1.14
C VAL A 106 0.90 9.15 -2.66
N LEU A 107 2.13 8.96 -3.15
CA LEU A 107 2.43 8.78 -4.57
C LEU A 107 3.38 7.59 -4.74
N TYR A 108 2.84 6.46 -5.16
CA TYR A 108 3.62 5.22 -5.34
C TYR A 108 3.18 4.47 -6.59
N GLN A 109 4.15 3.85 -7.25
CA GLN A 109 3.92 2.81 -8.25
C GLN A 109 3.96 1.46 -7.56
N TYR A 110 2.98 0.61 -7.85
CA TYR A 110 2.93 -0.74 -7.35
C TYR A 110 2.56 -1.71 -8.46
N SER A 111 2.94 -2.97 -8.25
CA SER A 111 2.61 -4.08 -9.14
C SER A 111 1.42 -4.85 -8.61
N TYR A 112 0.63 -5.43 -9.50
CA TYR A 112 -0.38 -6.43 -9.18
C TYR A 112 -0.30 -7.60 -10.15
N ILE A 113 -0.67 -8.78 -9.69
CA ILE A 113 -0.76 -9.97 -10.53
C ILE A 113 -1.95 -9.79 -11.46
N ARG A 114 -1.73 -10.02 -12.76
CA ARG A 114 -2.80 -9.98 -13.76
C ARG A 114 -3.96 -10.89 -13.37
N GLU A 115 -5.18 -10.43 -13.59
CA GLU A 115 -6.40 -11.19 -13.33
C GLU A 115 -6.45 -12.51 -14.14
N ASP A 116 -5.88 -12.50 -15.34
CA ASP A 116 -5.80 -13.67 -16.22
C ASP A 116 -4.55 -14.54 -15.98
N ALA A 117 -3.74 -14.28 -14.93
CA ALA A 117 -2.46 -14.94 -14.75
C ALA A 117 -2.56 -16.47 -14.61
N LEU A 118 -3.62 -16.98 -13.99
CA LEU A 118 -3.88 -18.43 -13.89
C LEU A 118 -4.31 -19.01 -15.24
N SER A 119 -5.31 -18.42 -15.89
CA SER A 119 -5.84 -18.90 -17.18
C SER A 119 -4.82 -18.78 -18.32
N SER A 120 -3.97 -17.76 -18.26
CA SER A 120 -2.93 -17.49 -19.25
C SER A 120 -1.60 -18.20 -18.91
N HIS A 121 -1.59 -19.09 -17.91
CA HIS A 121 -0.42 -19.89 -17.51
C HIS A 121 0.81 -19.02 -17.19
N LEU A 122 0.61 -17.85 -16.59
CA LEU A 122 1.69 -16.96 -16.14
C LEU A 122 2.13 -17.31 -14.71
N ILE A 123 1.23 -17.95 -13.95
CA ILE A 123 1.48 -18.49 -12.61
C ILE A 123 0.90 -19.90 -12.48
N ARG A 124 1.42 -20.65 -11.52
CA ARG A 124 0.78 -21.86 -11.03
C ARG A 124 0.35 -21.66 -9.59
N TYR A 125 -0.78 -22.22 -9.22
CA TYR A 125 -1.28 -22.21 -7.86
C TYR A 125 -1.50 -23.63 -7.38
N GLU A 126 -0.65 -24.08 -6.47
CA GLU A 126 -0.58 -25.45 -5.97
C GLU A 126 -0.28 -25.40 -4.48
N ASN A 127 -0.95 -26.23 -3.66
CA ASN A 127 -0.73 -26.28 -2.21
C ASN A 127 -0.80 -24.92 -1.49
N GLU A 128 -1.76 -24.07 -1.88
CA GLU A 128 -1.94 -22.71 -1.36
C GLU A 128 -0.78 -21.75 -1.64
N GLN A 129 0.11 -22.10 -2.56
CA GLN A 129 1.28 -21.33 -2.92
C GLN A 129 1.23 -20.90 -4.38
N VAL A 130 1.74 -19.70 -4.64
CA VAL A 130 1.87 -19.11 -5.96
C VAL A 130 3.30 -19.32 -6.46
N PHE A 131 3.43 -19.90 -7.63
CA PHE A 131 4.70 -20.15 -8.30
C PHE A 131 4.81 -19.30 -9.56
N ASP A 132 6.02 -18.82 -9.85
CA ASP A 132 6.35 -18.36 -11.19
C ASP A 132 6.20 -19.50 -12.20
N ASN A 133 5.76 -19.15 -13.41
CA ASN A 133 5.78 -20.07 -14.53
C ASN A 133 6.80 -19.62 -15.58
N GLU A 134 7.50 -20.60 -16.16
CA GLU A 134 8.44 -20.41 -17.23
C GLU A 134 7.99 -21.18 -18.45
N VAL A 135 7.99 -20.52 -19.61
CA VAL A 135 7.69 -21.16 -20.89
C VAL A 135 9.01 -21.27 -21.65
N ASN A 136 9.45 -22.50 -21.93
CA ASN A 136 10.75 -22.79 -22.56
C ASN A 136 11.96 -22.19 -21.80
N GLY A 137 11.91 -22.16 -20.47
CA GLY A 137 12.96 -21.58 -19.61
C GLY A 137 13.00 -20.05 -19.62
N VAL A 138 11.96 -19.39 -20.15
CA VAL A 138 11.80 -17.94 -20.12
C VAL A 138 10.69 -17.58 -19.14
N TRP A 139 11.05 -16.81 -18.10
CA TRP A 139 10.11 -16.22 -17.17
C TRP A 139 9.08 -15.36 -17.87
N GLN A 140 7.80 -15.51 -17.51
CA GLN A 140 6.70 -14.77 -18.11
C GLN A 140 6.27 -13.59 -17.25
N ASN A 141 6.21 -12.39 -17.84
CA ASN A 141 5.76 -11.21 -17.11
C ASN A 141 4.26 -11.27 -16.81
N ARG A 142 3.97 -11.31 -15.53
CA ARG A 142 2.66 -11.47 -14.89
C ARG A 142 2.18 -10.23 -14.14
N TYR A 143 3.02 -9.21 -14.06
CA TYR A 143 2.74 -8.00 -13.30
C TYR A 143 2.28 -6.89 -14.22
N LEU A 144 1.22 -6.20 -13.78
CA LEU A 144 0.84 -4.90 -14.32
C LEU A 144 1.17 -3.82 -13.30
N LEU A 145 1.42 -2.62 -13.81
CA LEU A 145 1.72 -1.44 -12.99
C LEU A 145 0.45 -0.63 -12.76
N CYS A 146 0.28 -0.16 -11.52
CA CYS A 146 -0.71 0.82 -11.14
C CYS A 146 -0.06 1.90 -10.28
N PHE A 147 -0.77 3.02 -10.11
CA PHE A 147 -0.32 4.17 -9.32
C PHE A 147 -1.35 4.48 -8.26
N ILE A 148 -0.89 4.82 -7.06
CA ILE A 148 -1.69 5.52 -6.07
C ILE A 148 -1.31 6.99 -6.17
N ALA A 149 -2.31 7.86 -6.24
CA ALA A 149 -2.14 9.31 -6.13
C ALA A 149 -3.27 9.89 -5.30
N THR A 150 -2.97 10.34 -4.09
CA THR A 150 -3.97 10.93 -3.19
C THR A 150 -3.53 12.24 -2.56
N LEU A 151 -4.51 13.11 -2.34
CA LEU A 151 -4.41 14.32 -1.52
C LEU A 151 -5.54 14.28 -0.46
N PRO A 152 -5.25 14.43 0.83
CA PRO A 152 -6.27 14.50 1.87
C PRO A 152 -7.04 15.81 1.75
N VAL A 153 -8.34 15.69 1.43
CA VAL A 153 -9.22 16.84 1.12
C VAL A 153 -9.58 17.62 2.39
N ARG A 154 -9.58 16.97 3.57
CA ARG A 154 -10.09 17.59 4.81
C ARG A 154 -9.23 18.72 5.39
N CYS A 155 -8.00 18.91 4.96
CA CYS A 155 -7.22 20.06 5.44
C CYS A 155 -7.69 21.40 4.86
N LEU A 156 -8.41 21.41 3.74
CA LEU A 156 -9.03 22.61 3.18
C LEU A 156 -10.32 23.03 3.90
N SER A 157 -11.08 22.07 4.45
CA SER A 157 -12.39 22.36 5.04
C SER A 157 -12.29 23.08 6.40
N THR A 158 -11.32 22.70 7.24
CA THR A 158 -11.04 23.43 8.49
C THR A 158 -10.54 24.85 8.21
N MET A 159 -9.80 25.04 7.11
CA MET A 159 -9.29 26.36 6.69
C MET A 159 -10.44 27.30 6.31
N LEU A 160 -11.45 26.81 5.57
CA LEU A 160 -12.66 27.56 5.23
C LEU A 160 -13.53 27.90 6.45
N MET A 161 -13.64 27.00 7.44
CA MET A 161 -14.41 27.30 8.67
C MET A 161 -13.71 28.29 9.60
N THR A 162 -12.37 28.35 9.62
CA THR A 162 -11.63 29.32 10.46
C THR A 162 -11.43 30.69 9.83
N MET A 163 -11.72 30.87 8.53
CA MET A 163 -11.74 32.18 7.86
C MET A 163 -13.13 32.81 7.80
N GLY A 164 -14.14 32.14 8.38
CA GLY A 164 -15.54 32.59 8.42
C GLY A 164 -16.07 32.82 9.83
N THR A 165 -15.35 33.57 10.66
CA THR A 165 -15.83 34.26 11.89
C THR A 165 -14.90 35.43 12.18
#